data_AF-A0A9N9Y349-F1
#
_entry.id   AF-A0A9N9Y349-F1
#
_cell.length_a   1.000
_cell.length_b   1.000
_cell.length_c   1.000
_cell.angle_alpha   90.00
_cell.angle_beta   90.00
_cell.angle_gamma   90.00
#
_symmetry.space_group_name_H-M   'P 1'
#
loop_
_entity.id
_entity.type
_entity.pdbx_description
1 polymer ?
#
loop_
_entity_poly.entity_id
_entity_poly.type
_entity_poly.pdbx_seq_one_letter_code
_entity_poly.pdbx_strand_id
1 'polypeptide(L)'
;MIFRAPGNERLHNGFNWTGKFSFGQGILPDDDEATRKAKVEKQVHRLTSDFKWNDDGLRRDPDSGRPTWFDGLVGPRGITKNVGALYPPHISRDGMAYLYCGYGPIPQKYLNKLIKVIDKEETHLPLEE
;
A
#
# COMPACT_ATOMS: atom_id res chain seq x y z
N MET A 1 -15.73 -6.48 -1.79
CA MET A 1 -15.44 -6.94 -3.15
C MET A 1 -13.92 -7.13 -3.24
N ILE A 2 -13.45 -8.37 -3.37
CA ILE A 2 -12.02 -8.66 -3.55
C ILE A 2 -11.66 -8.20 -4.97
N PHE A 3 -10.80 -7.19 -5.09
CA PHE A 3 -10.28 -6.77 -6.40
C PHE A 3 -9.60 -7.97 -7.07
N ARG A 4 -10.06 -8.31 -8.28
CA ARG A 4 -9.36 -9.25 -9.16
C ARG A 4 -8.72 -8.43 -10.25
N ALA A 5 -7.41 -8.58 -10.40
CA ALA A 5 -6.65 -7.88 -11.40
C ALA A 5 -7.14 -8.31 -12.81
N PRO A 6 -7.41 -7.38 -13.73
CA PRO A 6 -8.10 -7.66 -14.98
C PRO A 6 -7.19 -8.27 -16.08
N GLY A 7 -5.91 -8.55 -15.79
CA GLY A 7 -4.90 -8.84 -16.79
C GLY A 7 -4.31 -7.55 -17.39
N ASN A 8 -3.08 -7.63 -17.91
CA ASN A 8 -2.30 -6.49 -18.43
C ASN A 8 -1.92 -5.46 -17.36
N GLU A 9 -1.61 -5.93 -16.15
CA GLU A 9 -1.11 -5.11 -15.06
C GLU A 9 0.28 -4.57 -15.42
N ARG A 10 0.50 -3.27 -15.19
CA ARG A 10 1.87 -2.73 -15.26
C ARG A 10 2.70 -3.38 -14.14
N LEU A 11 4.02 -3.53 -14.36
CA LEU A 11 4.99 -3.94 -13.33
C LEU A 11 5.11 -2.88 -12.21
N HIS A 12 4.02 -2.59 -11.50
CA HIS A 12 4.00 -1.68 -10.37
C HIS A 12 3.57 -2.43 -9.12
N ASN A 13 4.43 -2.34 -8.10
CA ASN A 13 4.25 -2.72 -6.69
C ASN A 13 2.98 -3.52 -6.35
N GLY A 14 2.84 -4.70 -6.94
CA GLY A 14 1.87 -5.71 -6.52
C GLY A 14 2.26 -6.42 -5.22
N PHE A 15 2.99 -5.73 -4.34
CA PHE A 15 3.44 -6.28 -3.07
C PHE A 15 2.31 -6.14 -2.06
N ASN A 16 1.48 -7.18 -2.02
CA ASN A 16 0.64 -7.46 -0.86
C ASN A 16 1.44 -8.35 0.11
N TRP A 17 1.28 -8.16 1.42
CA TRP A 17 1.88 -9.02 2.44
C TRP A 17 1.43 -10.49 2.30
N THR A 18 0.23 -10.73 1.76
CA THR A 18 -0.26 -12.08 1.41
C THR A 18 0.24 -12.60 0.06
N GLY A 19 1.03 -11.82 -0.69
CA GLY A 19 1.54 -12.22 -1.99
C GLY A 19 2.50 -13.40 -1.88
N LYS A 20 2.40 -14.36 -2.82
CA LYS A 20 3.28 -15.55 -2.88
C LYS A 20 4.77 -15.18 -2.93
N PHE A 21 5.12 -14.08 -3.61
CA PHE A 21 6.48 -13.58 -3.73
C PHE A 21 6.90 -12.63 -2.58
N SER A 22 6.00 -12.38 -1.62
CA SER A 22 6.23 -11.60 -0.41
C SER A 22 6.40 -12.54 0.80
N PHE A 23 5.46 -12.53 1.76
CA PHE A 23 5.43 -13.42 2.92
C PHE A 23 4.32 -14.47 2.84
N GLY A 24 3.58 -14.51 1.73
CA GLY A 24 2.39 -15.34 1.55
C GLY A 24 2.63 -16.74 0.99
N GLN A 25 3.87 -17.25 0.98
CA GLN A 25 4.21 -18.55 0.36
C GLN A 25 3.37 -19.71 0.89
N GLY A 26 2.93 -19.65 2.15
CA GLY A 26 2.17 -20.71 2.83
C GLY A 26 0.66 -20.45 2.96
N ILE A 27 0.16 -19.32 2.44
CA ILE A 27 -1.26 -18.97 2.52
C ILE A 27 -2.07 -19.82 1.55
N LEU A 28 -3.15 -20.40 2.04
CA LEU A 28 -4.14 -21.15 1.25
C LEU A 28 -5.37 -20.29 0.98
N PRO A 29 -6.13 -20.56 -0.11
CA PRO A 29 -7.32 -19.78 -0.47
C PRO A 29 -8.35 -19.66 0.65
N ASP A 30 -8.54 -20.75 1.40
CA ASP A 30 -9.56 -20.86 2.45
C ASP A 30 -9.06 -20.48 3.85
N ASP A 31 -7.80 -20.04 3.98
CA ASP A 31 -7.31 -19.53 5.25
C ASP A 31 -8.13 -18.30 5.66
N ASP A 32 -8.59 -18.25 6.91
CA ASP A 32 -9.13 -17.04 7.51
C ASP A 32 -8.03 -15.99 7.75
N GLU A 33 -8.42 -14.76 8.11
CA GLU A 33 -7.46 -13.67 8.31
C GLU A 33 -6.45 -13.96 9.42
N ALA A 34 -6.90 -14.58 10.52
CA ALA A 34 -6.03 -14.92 11.65
C ALA A 34 -4.94 -15.93 11.23
N THR A 35 -5.33 -16.95 10.48
CA THR A 35 -4.42 -17.96 9.92
C THR A 35 -3.44 -17.34 8.94
N ARG A 36 -3.91 -16.43 8.07
CA ARG A 36 -3.04 -15.68 7.16
C ARG A 36 -1.99 -14.85 7.90
N LYS A 37 -2.41 -14.13 8.95
CA LYS A 37 -1.49 -13.32 9.80
C LYS A 37 -0.45 -14.20 10.47
N ALA A 38 -0.83 -15.30 11.10
CA ALA A 38 0.09 -16.23 11.75
C ALA A 38 1.12 -16.84 10.79
N LYS A 39 0.70 -17.20 9.57
CA LYS A 39 1.60 -17.73 8.54
C LYS A 39 2.61 -16.68 8.06
N VAL A 40 2.18 -15.43 7.92
CA VAL A 40 3.04 -14.31 7.53
C VAL A 40 4.00 -13.93 8.63
N GLU A 41 3.54 -13.84 9.89
CA GLU A 41 4.40 -13.64 11.07
C GLU A 41 5.54 -14.66 11.10
N LYS A 42 5.25 -15.93 10.85
CA LYS A 42 6.27 -16.98 10.79
C LYS A 42 7.35 -16.70 9.73
N GLN A 43 7.00 -16.08 8.60
CA GLN A 43 8.00 -15.69 7.59
C GLN A 43 8.75 -14.43 8.01
N VAL A 44 8.06 -13.42 8.55
CA VAL A 44 8.68 -12.17 9.00
C VAL A 44 9.68 -12.42 10.14
N HIS A 45 9.34 -13.31 11.07
CA HIS A 45 10.21 -13.67 12.20
C HIS A 45 11.49 -14.41 11.80
N ARG A 46 11.61 -14.85 10.54
CA ARG A 46 12.89 -15.34 10.00
C ARG A 46 13.86 -14.19 9.69
N LEU A 47 13.34 -12.98 9.54
CA LEU A 47 14.10 -11.77 9.19
C LEU A 47 14.28 -10.82 10.38
N THR A 48 13.32 -10.76 11.28
CA THR A 48 13.36 -9.84 12.43
C THR A 48 12.50 -10.32 13.61
N SER A 49 13.01 -10.16 14.83
CA SER A 49 12.25 -10.39 16.07
C SER A 49 11.28 -9.26 16.41
N ASP A 50 11.45 -8.09 15.82
CA ASP A 50 10.84 -6.85 16.32
C ASP A 50 9.50 -6.52 15.66
N PHE A 51 8.98 -7.47 14.88
CA PHE A 51 7.72 -7.32 14.19
C PHE A 51 6.53 -7.29 15.16
N LYS A 52 5.56 -6.42 14.86
CA LYS A 52 4.27 -6.36 15.53
C LYS A 52 3.20 -5.90 14.55
N TRP A 53 1.98 -6.39 14.73
CA TRP A 53 0.80 -5.79 14.09
C TRP A 53 0.39 -4.54 14.87
N ASN A 54 0.02 -3.47 14.16
CA ASN A 54 -0.57 -2.28 14.75
C ASN A 54 -2.02 -2.17 14.27
N ASP A 55 -2.95 -1.90 15.18
CA ASP A 55 -4.38 -1.80 14.87
C ASP A 55 -4.74 -0.52 14.10
N ASP A 56 -3.96 0.55 14.31
CA ASP A 56 -4.17 1.85 13.66
C ASP A 56 -3.44 1.98 12.30
N GLY A 57 -2.60 0.99 11.94
CA GLY A 57 -1.79 1.01 10.74
C GLY A 57 -0.69 2.09 10.73
N LEU A 58 -0.43 2.76 11.87
CA LEU A 58 0.58 3.81 11.97
C LEU A 58 1.87 3.26 12.57
N ARG A 59 3.00 3.72 12.04
CA ARG A 59 4.29 3.52 12.71
C ARG A 59 4.44 4.59 13.78
N ARG A 60 5.17 4.29 14.86
CA ARG A 60 5.53 5.26 15.89
C ARG A 60 7.03 5.50 15.85
N ASP A 61 7.40 6.76 15.94
CA ASP A 61 8.79 7.17 16.15
C ASP A 61 9.28 6.63 17.50
N PRO A 62 10.45 5.95 17.56
CA PRO A 62 10.90 5.29 18.78
C PRO A 62 11.23 6.27 19.91
N ASP A 63 11.69 7.48 19.59
CA ASP A 63 12.15 8.46 20.59
C ASP A 63 10.99 9.27 21.17
N SER A 64 10.09 9.75 20.30
CA SER A 64 8.97 10.62 20.69
C SER A 64 7.65 9.90 20.89
N GLY A 65 7.53 8.64 20.44
CA GLY A 65 6.29 7.87 20.43
C GLY A 65 5.21 8.41 19.48
N ARG A 66 5.52 9.48 18.72
CA ARG A 66 4.56 10.16 17.86
C ARG A 66 4.17 9.27 16.67
N PRO A 67 2.89 9.24 16.29
CA PRO A 67 2.47 8.53 15.09
C PRO A 67 3.09 9.19 13.86
N THR A 68 3.61 8.34 12.97
CA THR A 68 4.22 8.73 11.70
C THR A 68 3.43 8.09 10.57
N TRP A 69 3.15 8.88 9.53
CA TRP A 69 2.58 8.39 8.29
C TRP A 69 3.68 7.70 7.46
N PHE A 70 3.98 6.46 7.80
CA PHE A 70 4.96 5.62 7.10
C PHE A 70 4.23 4.58 6.25
N ASP A 71 3.73 5.02 5.10
CA ASP A 71 2.83 4.22 4.28
C ASP A 71 2.99 4.55 2.79
N GLY A 72 2.61 3.59 1.94
CA GLY A 72 2.71 3.67 0.49
C GLY A 72 1.48 4.21 -0.22
N LEU A 73 0.43 4.75 0.42
CA LEU A 73 -0.80 5.15 -0.28
C LEU A 73 -0.63 6.35 -1.23
N VAL A 74 0.21 7.33 -0.88
CA VAL A 74 0.24 8.60 -1.64
C VAL A 74 0.85 8.42 -3.03
N GLY A 75 1.92 7.64 -3.16
CA GLY A 75 2.59 7.39 -4.44
C GLY A 75 1.67 6.77 -5.49
N PRO A 76 1.09 5.57 -5.25
CA PRO A 76 0.10 4.94 -6.13
C PRO A 76 -1.12 5.82 -6.39
N ARG A 77 -1.57 6.61 -5.41
CA ARG A 77 -2.67 7.56 -5.60
C ARG A 77 -2.30 8.67 -6.60
N GLY A 78 -1.10 9.24 -6.48
CA GLY A 78 -0.57 10.23 -7.41
C GLY A 78 -0.39 9.65 -8.82
N ILE A 79 0.21 8.46 -8.92
CA ILE A 79 0.41 7.75 -10.19
C ILE A 79 -0.94 7.51 -10.89
N THR A 80 -1.90 6.88 -10.21
CA THR A 80 -3.22 6.56 -10.78
C THR A 80 -3.98 7.83 -11.20
N LYS A 81 -3.84 8.93 -10.46
CA LYS A 81 -4.34 10.25 -10.88
C LYS A 81 -3.70 10.72 -12.18
N ASN A 82 -2.36 10.69 -12.26
CA ASN A 82 -1.62 11.21 -13.41
C ASN A 82 -1.92 10.43 -14.70
N VAL A 83 -2.06 9.11 -14.60
CA VAL A 83 -2.33 8.23 -15.76
C VAL A 83 -3.81 8.08 -16.09
N GLY A 84 -4.72 8.68 -15.30
CA GLY A 84 -6.17 8.63 -15.54
C GLY A 84 -6.87 7.35 -15.09
N ALA A 85 -6.28 6.56 -14.19
CA ALA A 85 -6.77 5.26 -13.71
C ALA A 85 -7.46 5.31 -12.33
N LEU A 86 -7.95 6.49 -11.89
CA LEU A 86 -8.50 6.67 -10.54
C LEU A 86 -9.81 5.92 -10.27
N TYR A 87 -10.61 5.72 -11.31
CA TYR A 87 -11.95 5.15 -11.21
C TYR A 87 -11.99 3.78 -11.89
N PRO A 88 -12.85 2.85 -11.43
CA PRO A 88 -13.10 1.61 -12.14
C PRO A 88 -13.33 1.85 -13.63
N PRO A 89 -12.74 1.05 -14.53
CA PRO A 89 -12.03 -0.22 -14.27
C PRO A 89 -10.56 -0.10 -13.82
N HIS A 90 -10.09 1.09 -13.42
CA HIS A 90 -8.70 1.38 -13.06
C HIS A 90 -7.72 1.13 -14.22
N ILE A 91 -8.18 1.44 -15.42
CA ILE A 91 -7.40 1.37 -16.65
C ILE A 91 -6.91 2.78 -16.98
N SER A 92 -5.62 2.91 -17.25
CA SER A 92 -4.97 4.15 -17.64
C SER A 92 -5.11 4.44 -19.14
N ARG A 93 -4.65 5.63 -19.55
CA ARG A 93 -4.66 6.05 -20.96
C ARG A 93 -3.79 5.17 -21.88
N ASP A 94 -2.78 4.50 -21.34
CA ASP A 94 -1.93 3.54 -22.06
C ASP A 94 -2.53 2.11 -22.09
N GLY A 95 -3.75 1.92 -21.58
CA GLY A 95 -4.45 0.63 -21.58
C GLY A 95 -3.99 -0.34 -20.51
N MET A 96 -3.10 0.08 -19.60
CA MET A 96 -2.61 -0.77 -18.52
C MET A 96 -3.55 -0.75 -17.31
N ALA A 97 -3.61 -1.87 -16.59
CA ALA A 97 -4.36 -1.96 -15.35
C ALA A 97 -3.53 -1.50 -14.16
N TYR A 98 -4.14 -0.70 -13.28
CA TYR A 98 -3.55 -0.24 -12.03
C TYR A 98 -4.35 -0.77 -10.84
N LEU A 99 -3.64 -1.09 -9.76
CA LEU A 99 -4.27 -1.56 -8.52
C LEU A 99 -5.03 -0.42 -7.84
N TYR A 100 -6.15 -0.79 -7.21
CA TYR A 100 -6.85 0.11 -6.31
C TYR A 100 -5.92 0.57 -5.19
N CYS A 101 -5.80 1.89 -5.03
CA CYS A 101 -4.98 2.50 -4.01
C CYS A 101 -5.70 2.48 -2.65
N GLY A 102 -5.55 1.40 -1.90
CA GLY A 102 -6.09 1.28 -0.55
C GLY A 102 -5.98 -0.13 0.03
N TYR A 103 -6.06 -0.21 1.36
CA TYR A 103 -6.15 -1.46 2.11
C TYR A 103 -7.59 -2.01 2.21
N GLY A 104 -8.54 -1.37 1.50
CA GLY A 104 -9.98 -1.57 1.56
C GLY A 104 -10.70 -0.32 1.03
N PRO A 105 -12.04 -0.22 1.08
CA PRO A 105 -12.75 0.93 0.55
C PRO A 105 -12.43 2.22 1.33
N ILE A 106 -11.51 3.04 0.81
CA ILE A 106 -11.18 4.36 1.35
C ILE A 106 -11.95 5.42 0.55
N PRO A 107 -12.74 6.29 1.21
CA PRO A 107 -13.41 7.41 0.54
C PRO A 107 -12.43 8.30 -0.23
N GLN A 108 -12.78 8.62 -1.47
CA GLN A 108 -11.97 9.43 -2.39
C GLN A 108 -11.56 10.78 -1.79
N LYS A 109 -12.43 11.39 -0.97
CA LYS A 109 -12.14 12.65 -0.27
C LYS A 109 -10.91 12.56 0.64
N TYR A 110 -10.67 11.40 1.28
CA TYR A 110 -9.51 11.21 2.16
C TYR A 110 -8.24 10.95 1.35
N LEU A 111 -8.32 10.13 0.30
CA LEU A 111 -7.18 9.92 -0.61
C LEU A 111 -6.74 11.22 -1.29
N ASN A 112 -7.69 12.10 -1.66
CA ASN A 112 -7.37 13.42 -2.20
C ASN A 112 -6.82 14.37 -1.13
N LYS A 113 -7.26 14.25 0.13
CA LYS A 113 -6.71 15.03 1.24
C LYS A 113 -5.25 14.66 1.51
N LEU A 114 -4.87 13.39 1.38
CA LEU A 114 -3.49 12.94 1.54
C LEU A 114 -2.54 13.68 0.58
N ILE A 115 -2.88 13.72 -0.72
CA ILE A 115 -2.10 14.49 -1.71
C ILE A 115 -1.99 15.95 -1.28
N LYS A 116 -3.11 16.60 -0.96
CA LYS A 116 -3.12 18.02 -0.57
C LYS A 116 -2.28 18.33 0.66
N VAL A 117 -2.25 17.43 1.65
CA VAL A 117 -1.42 17.62 2.85
C VAL A 117 0.05 17.52 2.47
N ILE A 118 0.44 16.53 1.68
CA ILE A 118 1.84 16.37 1.29
C ILE A 118 2.31 17.53 0.41
N ASP A 119 1.55 17.90 -0.62
CA ASP A 119 1.87 19.04 -1.48
C ASP A 119 2.06 20.35 -0.68
N LYS A 120 1.37 20.50 0.46
CA LYS A 120 1.46 21.68 1.33
C LYS A 120 2.69 21.65 2.23
N GLU A 121 3.06 20.49 2.75
CA GLU A 121 4.13 20.32 3.74
C GLU A 121 5.48 19.95 3.09
N GLU A 122 5.49 19.60 1.80
CA GLU A 122 6.71 19.30 1.05
C GLU A 122 7.60 20.55 0.94
N THR A 123 8.90 20.36 1.18
CA THR A 123 9.91 21.41 1.04
C THR A 123 10.83 21.05 -0.12
N HIS A 124 10.85 21.89 -1.16
CA HIS A 124 11.74 21.72 -2.30
C HIS A 124 13.02 22.53 -2.07
N LEU A 125 14.10 21.83 -1.75
CA LEU A 125 15.43 22.43 -1.66
C LEU A 125 16.17 22.17 -2.98
N PRO A 126 16.57 23.21 -3.74
CA PRO A 126 17.44 23.02 -4.89
C PRO A 126 18.80 22.49 -4.40
N LEU A 127 19.32 21.47 -5.07
CA LEU A 127 20.69 21.01 -4.85
C LEU A 127 21.63 21.94 -5.63
N GLU A 128 22.62 22.50 -4.95
CA GLU A 128 23.74 23.20 -5.60
C GLU A 128 24.77 22.16 -6.09
N GLU A 129 25.44 22.46 -7.20
CA GLU A 129 26.51 21.64 -7.78
C GLU A 129 27.83 21.75 -7.00
#